data_AF-A0A536E2R4-F1
#
_entry.id   AF-A0A536E2R4-F1
#
_cell.length_a   1.000
_cell.length_b   1.000
_cell.length_c   1.000
_cell.angle_alpha   90.00
_cell.angle_beta   90.00
_cell.angle_gamma   90.00
#
_symmetry.space_group_name_H-M   'P 1'
#
loop_
_entity.id
_entity.type
_entity.pdbx_description
1 polymer ?
#
loop_
_entity_poly.entity_id
_entity_poly.type
_entity_poly.pdbx_seq_one_letter_code
_entity_poly.pdbx_strand_id
1 'polypeptide(L)'
;MSQPVDLSPLQRELDNLRLQLCHCNNAGTCLGCQGVEMLRQQATMIVSAASQPVLLQVAQETQAKELVKQVQEMQARLLADPEAARALEELLKYFQEPPQETNH
;
A
#
# COMPACT_ATOMS: atom_id res chain seq x y z
N MET A 1 7.71 10.78 -15.21
CA MET A 1 6.94 11.43 -14.13
C MET A 1 5.51 11.55 -14.62
N SER A 2 4.54 10.92 -13.95
CA SER A 2 3.13 11.01 -14.33
C SER A 2 2.68 12.46 -14.18
N GLN A 3 2.34 13.10 -15.29
CA GLN A 3 1.81 14.47 -15.25
C GLN A 3 0.47 14.46 -14.50
N PRO A 4 0.16 15.51 -13.73
CA PRO A 4 -1.14 15.62 -13.07
C PRO A 4 -2.25 15.54 -14.12
N VAL A 5 -3.27 14.72 -13.85
CA VAL A 5 -4.41 14.58 -14.76
C VAL A 5 -5.20 15.89 -14.76
N ASP A 6 -5.34 16.50 -15.93
CA ASP A 6 -6.14 17.71 -16.09
C ASP A 6 -7.64 17.39 -16.08
N LEU A 7 -8.36 17.93 -15.09
CA LEU A 7 -9.81 17.78 -14.94
C LEU A 7 -10.61 18.95 -15.54
N SER A 8 -9.93 19.98 -16.06
CA SER A 8 -10.58 21.19 -16.58
C SER A 8 -11.64 20.90 -17.67
N PRO A 9 -11.41 19.97 -18.63
CA PRO A 9 -12.42 19.64 -19.64
C PRO A 9 -13.69 19.02 -19.02
N LEU A 10 -13.52 18.11 -18.06
CA LEU A 10 -14.63 17.48 -17.36
C LEU A 10 -15.42 18.49 -16.54
N GLN A 11 -14.72 19.39 -15.84
CA GLN A 11 -15.37 20.44 -15.04
C GLN A 11 -16.25 21.34 -15.92
N ARG A 12 -15.79 21.69 -17.12
CA ARG A 12 -16.58 22.47 -18.09
C ARG A 12 -17.83 21.73 -18.55
N GLU A 13 -17.74 20.43 -18.84
CA GLU A 13 -18.93 19.65 -19.21
C GLU A 13 -19.92 19.52 -18.04
N LEU A 14 -19.42 19.37 -16.82
CA LEU A 14 -20.26 19.38 -15.61
C LEU A 14 -20.93 20.75 -15.38
N ASP A 15 -20.27 21.87 -15.71
CA ASP A 15 -20.87 23.19 -15.71
C ASP A 15 -22.00 23.30 -16.75
N ASN A 16 -21.76 22.84 -17.98
CA ASN A 16 -22.79 22.81 -19.03
C ASN A 16 -23.99 21.97 -18.61
N LEU A 17 -23.74 20.79 -18.02
CA LEU A 17 -24.79 19.91 -17.51
C LEU A 17 -25.58 20.57 -16.37
N ARG A 18 -24.90 21.29 -15.47
CA ARG A 18 -25.57 22.06 -14.42
C ARG A 18 -26.53 23.10 -14.99
N LEU A 19 -26.16 23.79 -16.07
CA LEU A 19 -27.05 24.77 -16.70
C LEU A 19 -28.35 24.14 -17.23
N GLN A 20 -28.29 22.88 -17.68
CA GLN A 20 -29.46 22.15 -18.17
C GLN A 20 -30.33 21.55 -17.05
N LEU A 21 -29.72 21.18 -15.91
CA LEU A 21 -30.41 20.47 -14.82
C LEU A 21 -30.77 21.37 -13.62
N CYS A 22 -30.27 22.61 -13.57
CA CYS A 22 -30.48 23.50 -12.43
C CYS A 22 -31.88 24.11 -12.42
N HIS A 23 -32.58 23.94 -11.30
CA HIS A 23 -33.91 24.51 -11.07
C HIS A 23 -33.94 25.49 -9.87
N CYS A 24 -32.78 25.78 -9.28
CA CYS A 24 -32.64 26.62 -8.09
C CYS A 24 -31.90 27.94 -8.34
N ASN A 25 -31.85 28.41 -9.59
CA ASN A 25 -31.11 29.62 -9.98
C ASN A 25 -29.67 29.63 -9.45
N ASN A 26 -28.97 28.50 -9.58
CA ASN A 26 -27.61 28.28 -9.10
C ASN A 26 -27.37 28.41 -7.59
N ALA A 27 -28.42 28.44 -6.76
CA ALA A 27 -28.29 28.42 -5.30
C ALA A 27 -27.69 27.11 -4.73
N GLY A 28 -27.57 26.05 -5.55
CA GLY A 28 -26.96 24.77 -5.15
C GLY A 28 -27.90 23.82 -4.40
N THR A 29 -29.16 24.17 -4.25
CA THR A 29 -30.11 23.43 -3.40
C THR A 29 -30.94 22.38 -4.15
N CYS A 30 -31.03 22.46 -5.48
CA CYS A 30 -31.76 21.46 -6.27
C CYS A 30 -30.92 20.20 -6.52
N LEU A 31 -31.61 19.08 -6.77
CA LEU A 31 -31.00 17.79 -7.10
C LEU A 31 -30.04 17.87 -8.30
N GLY A 32 -30.36 18.67 -9.32
CA GLY A 32 -29.47 18.88 -10.47
C GLY A 32 -28.11 19.47 -10.07
N CYS A 33 -28.10 20.48 -9.18
CA CYS A 33 -26.85 21.05 -8.68
C CYS A 33 -26.08 20.07 -7.77
N GLN A 34 -26.78 19.38 -6.87
CA GLN A 34 -26.15 18.42 -5.95
C GLN A 34 -25.57 17.22 -6.70
N GLY A 35 -26.27 16.69 -7.70
CA GLY A 35 -25.80 15.59 -8.52
C GLY A 35 -24.56 15.95 -9.32
N VAL A 36 -24.51 17.13 -9.93
CA VAL A 36 -23.30 17.62 -10.63
C VAL A 36 -22.12 17.76 -9.66
N GLU A 37 -22.36 18.30 -8.47
CA GLU A 37 -21.29 18.45 -7.47
C GLU A 37 -20.77 17.10 -6.96
N MET A 38 -21.66 16.11 -6.78
CA MET A 38 -21.27 14.74 -6.48
C MET A 38 -20.36 14.16 -7.57
N LEU A 39 -20.69 14.36 -8.86
CA LEU A 39 -19.86 13.90 -9.97
C LEU A 39 -18.47 14.56 -9.98
N ARG A 40 -18.38 15.85 -9.66
CA ARG A 40 -17.08 16.53 -9.50
C ARG A 40 -16.24 15.87 -8.41
N GLN A 41 -16.82 15.64 -7.24
CA GLN A 41 -16.14 15.01 -6.11
C GLN A 41 -15.65 13.60 -6.45
N GLN A 42 -16.49 12.80 -7.11
CA GLN A 42 -16.11 11.44 -7.54
C GLN A 42 -14.95 11.47 -8.54
N ALA A 43 -14.96 12.39 -9.51
CA ALA A 43 -13.87 12.51 -10.47
C ALA A 43 -12.52 12.84 -9.80
N THR A 44 -12.52 13.77 -8.85
CA THR A 44 -11.32 14.09 -8.06
C THR A 44 -10.83 12.89 -7.24
N MET A 45 -11.74 12.13 -6.63
CA MET A 45 -11.38 10.92 -5.87
C MET A 45 -10.77 9.83 -6.77
N ILE A 46 -11.33 9.61 -7.96
CA ILE A 46 -10.82 8.58 -8.89
C ILE A 46 -9.41 8.95 -9.36
N VAL A 47 -9.20 10.20 -9.77
CA VAL A 47 -7.88 10.68 -10.18
C VAL A 47 -6.88 10.57 -9.04
N SER A 48 -7.26 10.99 -7.83
CA SER A 48 -6.34 10.92 -6.69
C SER A 48 -5.98 9.47 -6.33
N ALA A 49 -6.94 8.55 -6.36
CA ALA A 49 -6.70 7.11 -6.15
C ALA A 49 -5.82 6.49 -7.24
N ALA A 50 -6.04 6.86 -8.50
CA ALA A 50 -5.22 6.38 -9.63
C ALA A 50 -3.81 6.98 -9.63
N SER A 51 -3.65 8.21 -9.13
CA SER A 51 -2.37 8.90 -9.01
C SER A 51 -1.59 8.53 -7.74
N GLN A 52 -2.25 7.93 -6.75
CA GLN A 52 -1.59 7.44 -5.56
C GLN A 52 -0.67 6.28 -5.97
N PRO A 53 0.62 6.32 -5.60
CA PRO A 53 1.55 5.22 -5.88
C PRO A 53 1.22 4.04 -4.97
N VAL A 54 0.19 3.27 -5.33
CA VAL A 54 -0.17 1.99 -4.70
C VAL A 54 1.00 1.00 -4.74
N LEU A 55 1.94 1.19 -5.69
CA LEU A 55 3.10 0.33 -5.87
C LEU A 55 4.05 0.29 -4.66
N LEU A 56 4.17 1.34 -3.85
CA LEU A 56 5.12 1.33 -2.72
C LEU A 56 4.53 0.66 -1.47
N GLN A 57 3.24 0.86 -1.20
CA GLN A 57 2.58 0.29 -0.01
C GLN A 57 2.29 -1.20 -0.19
N VAL A 58 1.82 -1.63 -1.36
CA VAL A 58 1.52 -3.05 -1.61
C VAL A 58 2.80 -3.89 -1.74
N ALA A 59 3.88 -3.33 -2.30
CA ALA A 59 5.16 -4.03 -2.37
C ALA A 59 5.78 -4.28 -0.98
N GLN A 60 5.70 -3.29 -0.08
CA GLN A 60 6.22 -3.43 1.29
C GLN A 60 5.39 -4.41 2.12
N GLU A 61 4.05 -4.38 2.01
CA GLU A 61 3.20 -5.34 2.69
C GLU A 61 3.42 -6.78 2.20
N THR A 62 3.64 -6.97 0.90
CA THR A 62 3.84 -8.31 0.33
C THR A 62 5.21 -8.88 0.71
N GLN A 63 6.27 -8.06 0.68
CA GLN A 63 7.60 -8.49 1.16
C GLN A 63 7.61 -8.78 2.65
N ALA A 64 6.96 -7.95 3.47
CA ALA A 64 6.85 -8.19 4.91
C ALA A 64 6.08 -9.50 5.22
N LYS A 65 4.98 -9.77 4.51
CA LYS A 65 4.21 -11.02 4.65
C LYS A 65 5.03 -12.25 4.25
N GLU A 66 5.79 -12.17 3.16
CA GLU A 66 6.63 -13.28 2.71
C GLU A 66 7.80 -13.56 3.68
N LEU A 67 8.43 -12.52 4.22
CA LEU A 67 9.46 -12.64 5.25
C LEU A 67 8.91 -13.28 6.54
N VAL A 68 7.73 -12.84 7.00
CA VAL A 68 7.08 -13.42 8.18
C VAL A 68 6.74 -14.90 7.95
N LYS A 69 6.24 -15.25 6.76
CA LYS A 69 5.94 -16.63 6.40
C LYS A 69 7.19 -17.51 6.39
N GLN A 70 8.30 -17.04 5.81
CA GLN A 70 9.58 -17.78 5.82
C GLN A 70 10.11 -17.98 7.25
N VAL A 71 10.01 -16.97 8.11
CA VAL A 71 10.42 -17.08 9.53
C VAL A 71 9.55 -18.09 10.27
N GLN A 72 8.24 -18.10 10.04
CA GLN A 72 7.33 -19.08 10.65
C GLN A 72 7.59 -20.50 10.15
N GLU A 73 7.83 -20.70 8.85
CA GLU A 73 8.18 -22.01 8.30
C GLU A 73 9.53 -22.52 8.83
N MET A 74 10.52 -21.63 8.98
CA MET A 74 11.81 -21.96 9.59
C MET A 74 11.63 -22.35 11.06
N GLN A 75 10.86 -21.58 11.82
CA GLN A 75 10.53 -21.89 13.21
C GLN A 75 9.81 -23.24 13.33
N ALA A 76 8.85 -23.52 12.44
CA ALA A 76 8.13 -24.79 12.43
C ALA A 76 9.06 -25.98 12.12
N ARG A 77 10.01 -25.83 11.19
CA ARG A 77 11.03 -26.87 10.89
C ARG A 77 11.98 -27.09 12.07
N LEU A 78 12.42 -26.03 12.73
CA LEU A 78 13.25 -26.10 13.93
C LEU A 78 12.52 -26.77 15.11
N LEU A 79 11.22 -26.52 15.26
CA LEU A 79 10.38 -27.18 16.28
C LEU A 79 10.08 -28.65 15.93
N ALA A 80 9.95 -28.97 14.65
CA ALA A 80 9.71 -30.33 14.17
C ALA A 80 10.97 -31.21 14.24
N ASP A 81 12.16 -30.61 14.21
CA ASP A 81 13.44 -31.31 14.25
C ASP A 81 14.34 -30.79 15.40
N PRO A 82 14.17 -31.36 16.61
CA PRO A 82 14.97 -30.99 17.77
C PRO A 82 16.45 -31.42 17.65
N GLU A 83 16.81 -32.33 16.73
CA GLU A 83 18.20 -32.67 16.46
C GLU A 83 18.87 -31.61 15.58
N ALA A 84 18.17 -31.09 14.57
CA ALA A 84 18.65 -29.97 13.76
C ALA A 84 18.83 -28.69 14.60
N ALA A 85 17.96 -28.44 15.58
CA ALA A 85 18.10 -27.31 16.51
C ALA A 85 19.39 -27.42 17.37
N ARG A 86 19.71 -28.63 17.86
CA ARG A 86 20.95 -28.88 18.63
C ARG A 86 22.20 -28.74 17.77
N ALA A 87 22.16 -29.22 16.51
CA ALA A 87 23.27 -29.06 15.58
C ALA A 87 23.54 -27.59 15.24
N LEU A 88 22.50 -26.75 15.14
CA LEU A 88 22.63 -25.31 14.95
C LEU A 88 23.26 -24.62 16.18
N GLU A 89 22.85 -25.00 17.39
CA GLU A 89 23.44 -24.50 18.64
C GLU A 89 24.91 -24.90 18.80
N GLU A 90 25.27 -26.12 18.42
CA GLU A 90 26.68 -26.57 18.43
C GLU A 90 27.53 -25.78 17.43
N LEU A 91 27.03 -25.55 16.21
CA LEU A 91 27.71 -24.70 15.22
C LEU A 91 27.89 -23.27 15.74
N LEU A 92 26.86 -22.69 16.36
CA LEU A 92 26.92 -21.33 16.93
C LEU A 92 27.93 -21.23 18.09
N LYS A 93 28.10 -22.29 18.90
CA LYS A 93 29.14 -22.34 19.94
C LYS A 93 30.55 -22.33 19.33
N TYR A 94 30.80 -23.11 18.28
CA TYR A 94 32.08 -23.09 17.57
C TYR A 94 32.40 -21.73 16.94
N PHE A 95 31.39 -20.98 16.50
CA PHE A 95 31.57 -19.63 15.96
C PHE A 95 31.73 -18.54 17.05
N GLN A 96 31.32 -18.80 18.30
CA GLN A 96 31.42 -17.83 19.41
C GLN A 96 32.66 -18.01 20.31
N GLU A 97 33.39 -19.12 20.22
CA GLU A 97 34.65 -19.26 20.95
C GLU A 97 35.77 -18.41 20.31
N PRO A 98 36.31 -17.36 20.98
CA PRO A 98 37.52 -16.71 20.52
C PRO A 98 38.69 -17.72 20.63
N PRO A 99 39.69 -17.66 19.72
CA PRO A 99 40.82 -18.58 19.78
C PRO A 99 41.52 -18.43 21.14
N GLN A 100 41.54 -19.52 21.92
CA GLN A 100 42.42 -19.60 23.08
C GLN A 100 43.86 -19.60 22.55
N GLU A 101 44.56 -18.48 22.71
CA GLU A 101 46.01 -18.42 22.53
C GLU A 101 46.68 -19.31 23.57
N THR A 102 46.94 -20.57 23.21
CA THR A 102 47.91 -21.41 23.91
C THR A 102 49.30 -20.99 23.43
N ASN A 103 50.02 -20.20 24.22
CA ASN A 103 51.48 -20.09 24.12
C ASN A 103 52.12 -20.72 25.36
N HIS A 104 52.84 -21.82 25.11
CA HIS A 104 53.83 -22.43 26.00
C HIS A 104 55.20 -22.25 25.35
#